data_AF-A0A7Y3Q124-F1
#
_entry.id   AF-A0A7Y3Q124-F1
#
_cell.length_a   1.000
_cell.length_b   1.000
_cell.length_c   1.000
_cell.angle_alpha   90.00
_cell.angle_beta   90.00
_cell.angle_gamma   90.00
#
_symmetry.space_group_name_H-M   'P 1'
#
loop_
_entity.id
_entity.type
_entity.pdbx_description
1 polymer ?
#
loop_
_entity_poly.entity_id
_entity_poly.type
_entity_poly.pdbx_seq_one_letter_code
_entity_poly.pdbx_strand_id
1 'polypeptide(L)'
;MGLVINVERWDMAAAISIATEGIRAKYNAGSGGGGFGAADREIGAKLDGAKILAVIDQMEITAQHLADWCLFAYASPLWNSTDNKIRFLKTLMNDWAVLSLEQGTVIQKKTFERMACLASVVAGAFALEQIQGVSVINTDRGLSYQPKLTRSYLIHLLVEHDLKNASESVRNSEFESKRRRYYQTHWDVWHSNIEEMRSLLMNYDKSARFLFKKTLEKQNGSY
;
A
#
# COMPACT_ATOMS: atom_id res chain seq x y z
N MET A 1 5.92 38.00 -2.01
CA MET A 1 5.70 36.81 -1.15
C MET A 1 5.20 35.68 -2.03
N GLY A 2 6.11 34.92 -2.64
CA GLY A 2 5.76 33.78 -3.47
C GLY A 2 5.42 32.59 -2.56
N LEU A 3 4.20 32.08 -2.67
CA LEU A 3 3.75 30.88 -1.98
C LEU A 3 4.46 29.66 -2.57
N VAL A 4 5.57 29.28 -1.94
CA VAL A 4 6.15 27.93 -2.00
C VAL A 4 5.04 26.98 -1.54
N ILE A 5 4.65 26.02 -2.37
CA ILE A 5 3.70 24.98 -1.96
C ILE A 5 4.49 24.15 -0.96
N ASN A 6 4.34 24.42 0.33
CA ASN A 6 5.14 23.79 1.38
C ASN A 6 4.72 22.31 1.56
N VAL A 7 4.98 21.48 0.54
CA VAL A 7 4.65 20.05 0.45
C VAL A 7 5.28 19.30 1.62
N GLU A 8 6.39 19.82 2.15
CA GLU A 8 7.06 19.31 3.35
C GLU A 8 6.19 19.34 4.62
N ARG A 9 5.19 20.23 4.69
CA ARG A 9 4.25 20.31 5.82
C ARG A 9 3.03 19.40 5.64
N TRP A 10 2.89 18.75 4.49
CA TRP A 10 1.75 17.91 4.20
C TRP A 10 1.95 16.53 4.82
N ASP A 11 0.86 15.83 5.07
CA ASP A 11 0.93 14.44 5.49
C ASP A 11 1.69 13.61 4.47
N MET A 12 2.51 12.65 4.94
CA MET A 12 3.39 11.81 4.12
C MET A 12 2.69 11.27 2.87
N ALA A 13 1.46 10.76 3.01
CA ALA A 13 0.67 10.24 1.89
C ALA A 13 0.45 11.29 0.79
N ALA A 14 0.03 12.50 1.15
CA ALA A 14 -0.23 13.57 0.21
C ALA A 14 1.07 14.14 -0.38
N ALA A 15 2.11 14.28 0.43
CA ALA A 15 3.42 14.74 -0.01
C ALA A 15 4.02 13.82 -1.08
N ILE A 16 3.99 12.50 -0.85
CA ILE A 16 4.49 11.50 -1.78
C ILE A 16 3.63 11.45 -3.06
N SER A 17 2.30 11.48 -2.91
CA SER A 17 1.41 11.46 -4.07
C SER A 17 1.68 12.63 -5.01
N ILE A 18 1.80 13.85 -4.49
CA ILE A 18 2.10 15.06 -5.27
C ILE A 18 3.50 15.02 -5.87
N ALA A 19 4.50 14.57 -5.09
CA ALA A 19 5.87 14.46 -5.57
C ALA A 19 6.01 13.48 -6.74
N THR A 20 5.22 12.40 -6.73
CA THR A 20 5.29 11.32 -7.73
C THR A 20 4.32 11.48 -8.90
N GLU A 21 3.31 12.35 -8.81
CA GLU A 21 2.41 12.63 -9.94
C GLU A 21 3.11 13.35 -11.10
N GLY A 22 4.21 14.03 -10.81
CA GLY A 22 5.00 14.74 -11.80
C GLY A 22 4.20 15.83 -12.55
N ILE A 23 4.86 16.42 -13.56
CA ILE A 23 4.53 17.69 -14.25
C ILE A 23 3.18 17.65 -15.02
N ARG A 24 2.50 16.50 -15.11
CA ARG A 24 1.25 16.37 -15.91
C ARG A 24 0.01 16.86 -15.19
N ALA A 25 0.01 16.90 -13.87
CA ALA A 25 -1.12 17.44 -13.15
C ALA A 25 -1.13 18.96 -13.34
N LYS A 26 -2.07 19.44 -14.15
CA LYS A 26 -2.43 20.86 -14.22
C LYS A 26 -3.08 21.29 -12.88
N TYR A 27 -2.38 21.17 -11.76
CA TYR A 27 -2.73 21.87 -10.51
C TYR A 27 -2.73 23.40 -10.73
N ASN A 28 -2.11 23.81 -11.83
CA ASN A 28 -2.05 25.14 -12.41
C ASN A 28 -3.07 25.36 -13.56
N ALA A 29 -4.18 24.59 -13.63
CA ALA A 29 -5.31 24.86 -14.52
C ALA A 29 -6.03 26.15 -14.10
N GLY A 30 -5.40 27.29 -14.37
CA GLY A 30 -5.80 28.62 -13.94
C GLY A 30 -4.65 29.62 -13.96
N SER A 31 -3.39 29.16 -13.92
CA SER A 31 -2.21 30.00 -14.16
C SER A 31 -1.80 30.04 -15.63
N GLY A 32 -2.75 29.76 -16.54
CA GLY A 32 -2.62 29.94 -18.00
C GLY A 32 -2.63 31.41 -18.42
N GLY A 33 -1.96 32.29 -17.68
CA GLY A 33 -1.59 33.63 -18.10
C GLY A 33 -0.08 33.65 -18.22
N GLY A 34 0.45 33.67 -19.44
CA GLY A 34 1.89 33.70 -19.70
C GLY A 34 2.57 34.84 -18.95
N GLY A 35 3.41 34.49 -17.96
CA GLY A 35 4.16 35.45 -17.16
C GLY A 35 5.15 34.75 -16.23
N PHE A 36 6.29 35.38 -15.98
CA PHE A 36 7.43 34.86 -15.21
C PHE A 36 7.05 34.19 -13.87
N GLY A 37 6.03 34.69 -13.17
CA GLY A 37 5.57 34.11 -11.89
C GLY A 37 4.87 32.75 -11.99
N ALA A 38 4.38 32.33 -13.15
CA ALA A 38 3.83 30.98 -13.34
C ALA A 38 4.94 29.92 -13.48
N ALA A 39 6.05 30.30 -14.13
CA ALA A 39 7.23 29.45 -14.25
C ALA A 39 7.93 29.27 -12.89
N ASP A 40 8.06 30.32 -12.10
CA ASP A 40 8.63 30.25 -10.74
C ASP A 40 7.83 29.32 -9.82
N ARG A 41 6.49 29.31 -9.95
CA ARG A 41 5.62 28.38 -9.22
C ARG A 41 5.85 26.93 -9.62
N GLU A 42 5.99 26.68 -10.91
CA GLU A 42 6.25 25.33 -11.43
C GLU A 42 7.64 24.83 -11.00
N ILE A 43 8.65 25.71 -11.00
CA ILE A 43 10.00 25.40 -10.53
C ILE A 43 9.99 25.12 -9.01
N GLY A 44 9.32 25.94 -8.21
CA GLY A 44 9.20 25.74 -6.76
C GLY A 44 8.55 24.41 -6.41
N ALA A 45 7.41 24.08 -7.01
CA ALA A 45 6.73 22.80 -6.78
C ALA A 45 7.58 21.59 -7.19
N LYS A 46 8.39 21.72 -8.26
CA LYS A 46 9.35 20.68 -8.67
C LYS A 46 10.48 20.49 -7.66
N LEU A 47 11.01 21.58 -7.12
CA LEU A 47 12.05 21.51 -6.08
C LEU A 47 11.51 20.87 -4.81
N ASP A 48 10.31 21.25 -4.38
CA ASP A 48 9.67 20.66 -3.20
C ASP A 48 9.37 19.17 -3.41
N GLY A 49 8.86 18.78 -4.58
CA GLY A 49 8.68 17.37 -4.95
C GLY A 49 10.00 16.58 -4.97
N ALA A 50 11.07 17.16 -5.51
CA ALA A 50 12.39 16.52 -5.54
C ALA A 50 12.95 16.26 -4.14
N LYS A 51 12.71 17.16 -3.17
CA LYS A 51 13.10 16.93 -1.77
C LYS A 51 12.36 15.75 -1.16
N ILE A 52 11.05 15.64 -1.39
CA ILE A 52 10.26 14.49 -0.91
C ILE A 52 10.79 13.18 -1.48
N LEU A 53 11.14 13.15 -2.77
CA LEU A 53 11.74 11.97 -3.40
C LEU A 53 13.13 11.66 -2.80
N ALA A 54 13.96 12.67 -2.58
CA ALA A 54 15.26 12.49 -1.93
C ALA A 54 15.13 11.95 -0.49
N VAL A 55 14.07 12.31 0.23
CA VAL A 55 13.76 11.69 1.53
C VAL A 55 13.45 10.20 1.38
N ILE A 56 12.68 9.80 0.37
CA ILE A 56 12.38 8.39 0.11
C ILE A 56 13.65 7.62 -0.28
N ASP A 57 14.51 8.20 -1.11
CA ASP A 57 15.80 7.58 -1.49
C ASP A 57 16.70 7.35 -0.26
N GLN A 58 16.72 8.32 0.66
CA GLN A 58 17.44 8.18 1.93
C GLN A 58 16.82 7.14 2.86
N MET A 59 15.49 7.02 2.86
CA MET A 59 14.78 5.94 3.54
C MET A 59 15.15 4.58 2.93
N GLU A 60 15.29 4.48 1.60
CA GLU A 60 15.65 3.22 0.93
C GLU A 60 17.00 2.68 1.42
N ILE A 61 17.98 3.57 1.65
CA ILE A 61 19.31 3.21 2.16
C ILE A 61 19.23 2.59 3.57
N THR A 62 18.31 3.08 4.41
CA THR A 62 18.23 2.66 5.82
C THR A 62 17.20 1.56 6.09
N ALA A 63 16.08 1.59 5.37
CA ALA A 63 14.93 0.71 5.54
C ALA A 63 14.17 0.58 4.21
N GLN A 64 14.75 -0.19 3.27
CA GLN A 64 14.20 -0.39 1.93
C GLN A 64 12.72 -0.80 1.90
N HIS A 65 12.30 -1.71 2.78
CA HIS A 65 10.91 -2.18 2.85
C HIS A 65 9.90 -1.07 3.21
N LEU A 66 10.32 -0.05 3.98
CA LEU A 66 9.48 1.10 4.31
C LEU A 66 9.39 2.08 3.15
N ALA A 67 10.49 2.29 2.42
CA ALA A 67 10.49 3.08 1.20
C ALA A 67 9.61 2.42 0.11
N ASP A 68 9.73 1.10 -0.03
CA ASP A 68 8.90 0.28 -0.90
C ASP A 68 7.41 0.35 -0.54
N TRP A 69 7.07 0.32 0.76
CA TRP A 69 5.70 0.56 1.24
C TRP A 69 5.20 1.94 0.84
N CYS A 70 5.98 2.99 1.09
CA CYS A 70 5.63 4.37 0.73
C CYS A 70 5.33 4.51 -0.77
N LEU A 71 6.18 3.94 -1.63
CA LEU A 71 6.00 3.98 -3.07
C LEU A 71 4.86 3.06 -3.54
N PHE A 72 4.58 1.97 -2.83
CA PHE A 72 3.43 1.10 -3.13
C PHE A 72 2.11 1.78 -2.77
N ALA A 73 2.03 2.38 -1.59
CA ALA A 73 0.79 2.91 -1.03
C ALA A 73 0.42 4.29 -1.55
N TYR A 74 1.40 5.18 -1.74
CA TYR A 74 1.15 6.61 -1.91
C TYR A 74 1.68 7.19 -3.22
N ALA A 75 2.52 6.47 -3.97
CA ALA A 75 2.97 6.98 -5.25
C ALA A 75 1.82 7.05 -6.27
N SER A 76 1.91 8.00 -7.18
CA SER A 76 0.97 8.16 -8.28
C SER A 76 0.92 6.90 -9.17
N PRO A 77 -0.23 6.61 -9.80
CA PRO A 77 -0.32 5.53 -10.76
C PRO A 77 0.75 5.67 -11.84
N LEU A 78 1.38 4.55 -12.22
CA LEU A 78 2.47 4.45 -13.22
C LEU A 78 3.86 4.94 -12.76
N TRP A 79 4.00 5.54 -11.57
CA TRP A 79 5.32 5.88 -11.03
C TRP A 79 6.08 4.66 -10.53
N ASN A 80 5.37 3.77 -9.83
CA ASN A 80 6.00 2.65 -9.16
C ASN A 80 6.36 1.53 -10.16
N SER A 81 7.65 1.21 -10.26
CA SER A 81 8.17 0.15 -11.11
C SER A 81 7.60 -1.22 -10.71
N THR A 82 7.49 -2.13 -11.68
CA THR A 82 7.04 -3.50 -11.41
C THR A 82 7.97 -4.20 -10.42
N ASP A 83 9.26 -3.89 -10.46
CA ASP A 83 10.28 -4.49 -9.61
C ASP A 83 10.14 -4.08 -8.14
N ASN A 84 9.86 -2.80 -7.86
CA ASN A 84 9.62 -2.31 -6.51
C ASN A 84 8.39 -2.98 -5.88
N LYS A 85 7.32 -3.17 -6.67
CA LYS A 85 6.11 -3.89 -6.22
C LYS A 85 6.43 -5.35 -5.88
N ILE A 86 7.20 -6.03 -6.72
CA ILE A 86 7.59 -7.42 -6.48
C ILE A 86 8.46 -7.51 -5.22
N ARG A 87 9.43 -6.60 -5.07
CA ARG A 87 10.32 -6.50 -3.91
C ARG A 87 9.53 -6.27 -2.62
N PHE A 88 8.63 -5.29 -2.62
CA PHE A 88 7.73 -5.01 -1.51
C PHE A 88 6.93 -6.25 -1.09
N LEU A 89 6.23 -6.87 -2.04
CA LEU A 89 5.35 -8.01 -1.75
C LEU A 89 6.14 -9.22 -1.25
N LYS A 90 7.35 -9.44 -1.78
CA LYS A 90 8.24 -10.49 -1.30
C LYS A 90 8.66 -10.25 0.15
N THR A 91 9.04 -9.04 0.50
CA THR A 91 9.41 -8.69 1.88
C THR A 91 8.22 -8.80 2.82
N LEU A 92 7.06 -8.27 2.43
CA LEU A 92 5.82 -8.38 3.20
C LEU A 92 5.47 -9.84 3.52
N MET A 93 5.59 -10.73 2.53
CA MET A 93 5.31 -12.16 2.72
C MET A 93 6.32 -12.83 3.65
N ASN A 94 7.60 -12.49 3.54
CA ASN A 94 8.63 -13.02 4.43
C ASN A 94 8.40 -12.55 5.87
N ASP A 95 8.12 -11.27 6.07
CA ASP A 95 7.90 -10.70 7.40
C ASP A 95 6.61 -11.24 8.03
N TRP A 96 5.55 -11.44 7.24
CA TRP A 96 4.35 -12.13 7.73
C TRP A 96 4.66 -13.57 8.17
N ALA A 97 5.52 -14.29 7.43
CA ALA A 97 5.91 -15.64 7.79
C ALA A 97 6.77 -15.67 9.07
N VAL A 98 7.68 -14.71 9.24
CA VAL A 98 8.47 -14.55 10.47
C VAL A 98 7.57 -14.19 11.65
N LEU A 99 6.64 -13.24 11.49
CA LEU A 99 5.69 -12.85 12.53
C LEU A 99 4.84 -14.05 13.00
N SER A 100 4.37 -14.86 12.06
CA SER A 100 3.59 -16.06 12.37
C SER A 100 4.42 -17.09 13.14
N LEU A 101 5.71 -17.22 12.80
CA LEU A 101 6.64 -18.10 13.50
C LEU A 101 6.91 -17.61 14.94
N GLU A 102 7.07 -16.31 15.14
CA GLU A 102 7.23 -15.69 16.46
C GLU A 102 6.00 -15.91 17.36
N GLN A 103 4.81 -15.98 16.76
CA GLN A 103 3.56 -16.34 17.43
C GLN A 103 3.40 -17.86 17.67
N GLY A 104 4.40 -18.67 17.29
CA GLY A 104 4.42 -20.11 17.48
C GLY A 104 3.67 -20.90 16.39
N THR A 105 3.28 -20.26 15.29
CA THR A 105 2.53 -20.91 14.19
C THR A 105 3.45 -21.19 13.01
N VAL A 106 3.59 -22.48 12.66
CA VAL A 106 4.34 -22.88 11.46
C VAL A 106 3.43 -22.84 10.23
N ILE A 107 3.70 -21.92 9.31
CA ILE A 107 2.95 -21.80 8.06
C ILE A 107 3.37 -22.91 7.09
N GLN A 108 2.39 -23.66 6.60
CA GLN A 108 2.60 -24.61 5.51
C GLN A 108 2.85 -23.89 4.19
N LYS A 109 3.73 -24.43 3.33
CA LYS A 109 4.02 -23.88 1.99
C LYS A 109 2.76 -23.55 1.18
N LYS A 110 1.76 -24.43 1.20
CA LYS A 110 0.48 -24.22 0.48
C LYS A 110 -0.30 -23.01 1.00
N THR A 111 -0.24 -22.74 2.31
CA THR A 111 -0.88 -21.58 2.93
C THR A 111 -0.12 -20.31 2.57
N PHE A 112 1.22 -20.37 2.56
CA PHE A 112 2.07 -19.27 2.13
C PHE A 112 1.78 -18.85 0.67
N GLU A 113 1.72 -19.81 -0.26
CA GLU A 113 1.42 -19.54 -1.67
C GLU A 113 0.03 -18.92 -1.87
N ARG A 114 -0.97 -19.39 -1.11
CA ARG A 114 -2.33 -18.80 -1.13
C ARG A 114 -2.36 -17.41 -0.52
N MET A 115 -1.63 -17.15 0.57
CA MET A 115 -1.54 -15.80 1.13
C MET A 115 -0.80 -14.85 0.18
N ALA A 116 0.19 -15.34 -0.58
CA ALA A 116 0.85 -14.55 -1.60
C ALA A 116 -0.10 -14.06 -2.70
N CYS A 117 -1.15 -14.83 -3.03
CA CYS A 117 -2.16 -14.38 -4.00
C CYS A 117 -3.08 -13.28 -3.45
N LEU A 118 -3.20 -13.17 -2.12
CA LEU A 118 -3.98 -12.13 -1.45
C LEU A 118 -3.16 -10.89 -1.10
N ALA A 119 -1.85 -11.03 -0.93
CA ALA A 119 -0.98 -9.99 -0.38
C ALA A 119 -1.08 -8.63 -1.10
N SER A 120 -1.09 -8.64 -2.43
CA SER A 120 -1.19 -7.40 -3.24
C SER A 120 -2.54 -6.68 -3.03
N VAL A 121 -3.62 -7.45 -2.96
CA VAL A 121 -4.98 -6.93 -2.79
C VAL A 121 -5.17 -6.42 -1.37
N VAL A 122 -4.70 -7.16 -0.36
CA VAL A 122 -4.73 -6.75 1.05
C VAL A 122 -3.92 -5.47 1.26
N ALA A 123 -2.70 -5.41 0.74
CA ALA A 123 -1.86 -4.21 0.81
C ALA A 123 -2.49 -3.01 0.10
N GLY A 124 -3.07 -3.22 -1.09
CA GLY A 124 -3.73 -2.16 -1.84
C GLY A 124 -4.98 -1.63 -1.14
N ALA A 125 -5.80 -2.50 -0.57
CA ALA A 125 -6.97 -2.08 0.21
C ALA A 125 -6.58 -1.34 1.48
N PHE A 126 -5.53 -1.79 2.16
CA PHE A 126 -5.00 -1.10 3.33
C PHE A 126 -4.48 0.30 2.96
N ALA A 127 -3.74 0.44 1.86
CA ALA A 127 -3.30 1.75 1.37
C ALA A 127 -4.48 2.69 1.07
N LEU A 128 -5.55 2.18 0.45
CA LEU A 128 -6.77 2.95 0.21
C LEU A 128 -7.44 3.42 1.52
N GLU A 129 -7.45 2.58 2.55
CA GLU A 129 -7.96 2.95 3.88
C GLU A 129 -7.11 4.04 4.54
N GLN A 130 -5.79 4.03 4.34
CA GLN A 130 -4.90 5.08 4.86
C GLN A 130 -5.10 6.43 4.14
N ILE A 131 -5.48 6.42 2.86
CA ILE A 131 -5.72 7.63 2.07
C ILE A 131 -7.14 8.18 2.28
N GLN A 132 -8.16 7.32 2.19
CA GLN A 132 -9.57 7.72 2.19
C GLN A 132 -10.21 7.72 3.58
N GLY A 133 -9.52 7.16 4.57
CA GLY A 133 -10.10 6.85 5.87
C GLY A 133 -10.87 5.53 5.88
N VAL A 134 -11.09 5.07 7.11
CA VAL A 134 -11.80 3.83 7.41
C VAL A 134 -13.28 3.97 7.08
N SER A 135 -13.83 3.01 6.33
CA SER A 135 -15.26 2.94 6.04
C SER A 135 -16.01 2.32 7.22
N VAL A 136 -17.11 2.94 7.63
CA VAL A 136 -17.89 2.53 8.79
C VAL A 136 -19.37 2.54 8.42
N ILE A 137 -20.08 1.46 8.74
CA ILE A 137 -21.54 1.38 8.60
C ILE A 137 -22.16 1.67 9.96
N ASN A 138 -23.15 2.54 9.99
CA ASN A 138 -24.00 2.72 11.16
C ASN A 138 -25.06 1.62 11.19
N THR A 139 -24.97 0.73 12.15
CA THR A 139 -25.98 -0.31 12.42
C THR A 139 -26.77 0.07 13.66
N ASP A 140 -27.94 -0.55 13.88
CA ASP A 140 -28.75 -0.32 15.10
C ASP A 140 -27.99 -0.65 16.40
N ARG A 141 -26.85 -1.36 16.30
CA ARG A 141 -25.96 -1.71 17.42
C ARG A 141 -24.72 -0.82 17.51
N GLY A 142 -24.63 0.22 16.68
CA GLY A 142 -23.53 1.17 16.63
C GLY A 142 -22.73 1.12 15.32
N LEU A 143 -21.60 1.82 15.36
CA LEU A 143 -20.67 1.95 14.24
C LEU A 143 -19.86 0.65 14.08
N SER A 144 -20.05 -0.03 12.95
CA SER A 144 -19.29 -1.24 12.59
C SER A 144 -18.32 -0.96 11.46
N TYR A 145 -17.09 -1.43 11.59
CA TYR A 145 -16.08 -1.32 10.54
C TYR A 145 -16.50 -2.08 9.27
N GLN A 146 -16.34 -1.44 8.11
CA GLN A 146 -16.55 -2.05 6.81
C GLN A 146 -15.20 -2.14 6.07
N PRO A 147 -14.60 -3.33 5.96
CA PRO A 147 -13.41 -3.53 5.15
C PRO A 147 -13.67 -3.16 3.68
N LYS A 148 -12.69 -2.57 3.00
CA LYS A 148 -12.79 -2.29 1.54
C LYS A 148 -12.90 -3.57 0.71
N LEU A 149 -12.35 -4.68 1.21
CA LEU A 149 -12.39 -5.98 0.56
C LEU A 149 -13.52 -6.84 1.13
N THR A 150 -14.38 -7.33 0.26
CA THR A 150 -15.44 -8.25 0.67
C THR A 150 -14.89 -9.67 0.84
N ARG A 151 -15.43 -10.40 1.82
CA ARG A 151 -15.16 -11.84 2.02
C ARG A 151 -15.35 -12.63 0.72
N SER A 152 -16.41 -12.34 -0.04
CA SER A 152 -16.70 -13.01 -1.31
C SER A 152 -15.59 -12.83 -2.35
N TYR A 153 -15.00 -11.63 -2.42
CA TYR A 153 -13.92 -11.34 -3.36
C TYR A 153 -12.62 -12.07 -2.98
N LEU A 154 -12.28 -12.10 -1.69
CA LEU A 154 -11.10 -12.80 -1.20
C LEU A 154 -11.21 -14.33 -1.40
N ILE A 155 -12.39 -14.89 -1.14
CA ILE A 155 -12.67 -16.30 -1.43
C ILE A 155 -12.53 -16.58 -2.94
N HIS A 156 -13.03 -15.69 -3.80
CA HIS A 156 -12.87 -15.82 -5.24
C HIS A 156 -11.38 -15.91 -5.64
N LEU A 157 -10.52 -15.04 -5.10
CA LEU A 157 -9.08 -15.06 -5.40
C LEU A 157 -8.39 -16.35 -4.95
N LEU A 158 -8.75 -16.87 -3.78
CA LEU A 158 -8.23 -18.14 -3.27
C LEU A 158 -8.66 -19.34 -4.15
N VAL A 159 -9.92 -19.34 -4.60
CA VAL A 159 -10.45 -20.36 -5.51
C VAL A 159 -9.77 -20.26 -6.87
N GLU A 160 -9.59 -19.05 -7.42
CA GLU A 160 -8.92 -18.82 -8.69
C GLU A 160 -7.46 -19.30 -8.65
N HIS A 161 -6.76 -19.06 -7.54
CA HIS A 161 -5.41 -19.58 -7.32
C HIS A 161 -5.37 -21.12 -7.30
N ASP A 162 -6.27 -21.77 -6.55
CA ASP A 162 -6.36 -23.23 -6.53
C ASP A 162 -6.73 -23.81 -7.91
N LEU A 163 -7.58 -23.12 -8.69
CA LEU A 163 -7.93 -23.51 -10.05
C LEU A 163 -6.75 -23.37 -11.02
N LYS A 164 -5.88 -22.37 -10.86
CA LYS A 164 -4.66 -22.20 -11.67
C LYS A 164 -3.61 -23.27 -11.39
N ASN A 165 -3.58 -23.78 -10.17
CA ASN A 165 -2.62 -24.82 -9.75
C ASN A 165 -3.17 -26.25 -9.84
N ALA A 166 -4.45 -26.43 -10.19
CA ALA A 166 -5.03 -27.73 -10.43
C ALA A 166 -4.62 -28.29 -11.80
N SER A 167 -4.47 -29.61 -11.91
CA SER A 167 -4.30 -30.27 -13.21
C SER A 167 -5.55 -30.07 -14.07
N GLU A 168 -5.38 -30.04 -15.39
CA GLU A 168 -6.50 -29.86 -16.34
C GLU A 168 -7.62 -30.88 -16.13
N SER A 169 -7.27 -32.12 -15.75
CA SER A 169 -8.23 -33.19 -15.44
C SER A 169 -9.13 -32.93 -14.22
N VAL A 170 -8.70 -32.06 -13.30
CA VAL A 170 -9.42 -31.74 -12.05
C VAL A 170 -10.13 -30.39 -12.13
N ARG A 171 -9.80 -29.58 -13.14
CA ARG A 171 -10.32 -28.23 -13.34
C ARG A 171 -11.75 -28.28 -13.90
N ASN A 172 -12.71 -28.60 -13.05
CA ASN A 172 -14.14 -28.61 -13.37
C ASN A 172 -14.96 -27.75 -12.40
N SER A 173 -16.23 -27.51 -12.73
CA SER A 173 -17.16 -26.71 -11.91
C SER A 173 -17.42 -27.32 -10.53
N GLU A 174 -17.30 -28.64 -10.41
CA GLU A 174 -17.44 -29.36 -9.14
C GLU A 174 -16.28 -29.04 -8.20
N PHE A 175 -15.04 -29.02 -8.71
CA PHE A 175 -13.85 -28.65 -7.95
C PHE A 175 -13.92 -27.20 -7.49
N GLU A 176 -14.33 -26.27 -8.35
CA GLU A 176 -14.54 -24.87 -7.97
C GLU A 176 -15.54 -24.76 -6.82
N SER A 177 -16.68 -25.43 -6.94
CA SER A 177 -17.74 -25.41 -5.91
C SER A 177 -17.26 -25.99 -4.58
N LYS A 178 -16.49 -27.10 -4.62
CA LYS A 178 -15.86 -27.69 -3.43
C LYS A 178 -14.87 -26.74 -2.77
N ARG A 179 -14.03 -26.04 -3.54
CA ARG A 179 -13.06 -25.06 -3.01
C ARG A 179 -13.74 -23.85 -2.42
N ARG A 180 -14.76 -23.31 -3.10
CA ARG A 180 -15.57 -22.21 -2.59
C ARG A 180 -16.20 -22.57 -1.24
N ARG A 181 -16.80 -23.77 -1.12
CA ARG A 181 -17.37 -24.26 0.15
C ARG A 181 -16.30 -24.42 1.23
N TYR A 182 -15.13 -24.96 0.89
CA TYR A 182 -14.01 -25.11 1.81
C TYR A 182 -13.60 -23.76 2.43
N TYR A 183 -13.39 -22.73 1.61
CA TYR A 183 -13.01 -21.39 2.09
C TYR A 183 -14.13 -20.68 2.84
N GLN A 184 -15.39 -20.93 2.49
CA GLN A 184 -16.53 -20.44 3.26
C GLN A 184 -16.54 -21.06 4.66
N THR A 185 -16.36 -22.37 4.79
CA THR A 185 -16.37 -23.07 6.08
C THR A 185 -15.19 -22.68 6.97
N HIS A 186 -13.99 -22.51 6.40
CA HIS A 186 -12.76 -22.24 7.16
C HIS A 186 -12.35 -20.76 7.11
N TRP A 187 -13.30 -19.86 6.88
CA TRP A 187 -12.99 -18.45 6.63
C TRP A 187 -12.25 -17.79 7.79
N ASP A 188 -12.57 -18.12 9.03
CA ASP A 188 -12.00 -17.47 10.20
C ASP A 188 -10.48 -17.61 10.28
N VAL A 189 -9.94 -18.75 9.83
CA VAL A 189 -8.48 -18.98 9.73
C VAL A 189 -7.84 -18.04 8.70
N TRP A 190 -8.46 -17.91 7.52
CA TRP A 190 -7.98 -17.01 6.48
C TRP A 190 -8.11 -15.55 6.87
N HIS A 191 -9.20 -15.20 7.55
CA HIS A 191 -9.43 -13.88 8.10
C HIS A 191 -8.36 -13.51 9.13
N SER A 192 -7.99 -14.43 10.04
CA SER A 192 -6.89 -14.21 11.00
C SER A 192 -5.58 -13.87 10.29
N ASN A 193 -5.18 -14.67 9.30
CA ASN A 193 -3.95 -14.43 8.53
C ASN A 193 -3.98 -13.07 7.79
N ILE A 194 -5.15 -12.65 7.30
CA ILE A 194 -5.32 -11.34 6.65
C ILE A 194 -5.18 -10.21 7.67
N GLU A 195 -5.75 -10.34 8.87
CA GLU A 195 -5.64 -9.32 9.92
C GLU A 195 -4.21 -9.23 10.49
N GLU A 196 -3.48 -10.33 10.57
CA GLU A 196 -2.05 -10.33 10.88
C GLU A 196 -1.24 -9.54 9.85
N MET A 197 -1.49 -9.78 8.56
CA MET A 197 -0.85 -9.03 7.47
C MET A 197 -1.23 -7.55 7.50
N ARG A 198 -2.49 -7.21 7.80
CA ARG A 198 -2.92 -5.81 7.99
C ARG A 198 -2.23 -5.16 9.19
N SER A 199 -2.03 -5.91 10.27
CA SER A 199 -1.30 -5.43 11.45
C SER A 199 0.17 -5.15 11.13
N LEU A 200 0.81 -6.01 10.34
CA LEU A 200 2.16 -5.79 9.83
C LEU A 200 2.25 -4.53 8.96
N LEU A 201 1.31 -4.35 8.02
CA LEU A 201 1.23 -3.15 7.17
C LEU A 201 0.99 -1.87 7.99
N MET A 202 0.19 -1.93 9.04
CA MET A 202 0.01 -0.82 9.97
C MET A 202 1.30 -0.44 10.69
N ASN A 203 2.11 -1.43 11.06
CA ASN A 203 3.42 -1.19 11.67
C ASN A 203 4.42 -0.61 10.67
N TYR A 204 4.40 -1.08 9.41
CA TYR A 204 5.15 -0.45 8.32
C TYR A 204 4.76 1.01 8.14
N ASP A 205 3.46 1.31 8.07
CA ASP A 205 2.99 2.68 7.86
C ASP A 205 3.39 3.62 8.99
N LYS A 206 3.24 3.20 10.25
CA LYS A 206 3.69 3.96 11.42
C LYS A 206 5.19 4.22 11.39
N SER A 207 5.98 3.18 11.09
CA SER A 207 7.45 3.27 11.03
C SER A 207 7.91 4.15 9.87
N ALA A 208 7.26 4.02 8.72
CA ALA A 208 7.51 4.84 7.54
C ALA A 208 7.22 6.32 7.82
N ARG A 209 6.07 6.66 8.43
CA ARG A 209 5.74 8.04 8.83
C ARG A 209 6.77 8.63 9.78
N PHE A 210 7.19 7.85 10.78
CA PHE A 210 8.20 8.28 11.74
C PHE A 210 9.55 8.55 11.05
N LEU A 211 10.01 7.59 10.23
CA LEU A 211 11.29 7.70 9.53
C LEU A 211 11.27 8.83 8.49
N PHE A 212 10.17 9.00 7.77
CA PHE A 212 9.96 10.06 6.80
C PHE A 212 10.08 11.43 7.46
N LYS A 213 9.33 11.67 8.54
CA LYS A 213 9.37 12.93 9.30
C LYS A 213 10.78 13.23 9.82
N LYS A 214 11.43 12.23 10.42
CA LYS A 214 12.81 12.37 10.94
C LYS A 214 13.82 12.71 9.85
N THR A 215 13.66 12.12 8.66
CA THR A 215 14.57 12.34 7.53
C THR A 215 14.34 13.71 6.90
N LEU A 216 13.08 14.13 6.80
CA LEU A 216 12.70 15.47 6.32
C LEU A 216 13.21 16.58 7.25
N GLU A 217 13.07 16.42 8.57
CA GLU A 217 13.59 17.38 9.56
C GLU A 217 15.11 17.56 9.46
N LYS A 218 15.85 16.46 9.22
CA LYS A 218 17.31 16.52 9.00
C LYS A 218 17.69 17.29 7.75
N GLN A 219 16.98 17.08 6.64
CA GLN A 219 17.23 17.81 5.41
C GLN A 219 16.91 19.31 5.55
N ASN A 220 15.87 19.66 6.33
CA ASN A 220 15.48 21.04 6.58
C ASN A 220 16.35 21.76 7.63
N GLY A 221 16.99 21.01 8.53
CA GLY A 221 17.90 21.54 9.55
C GLY A 221 19.37 21.63 9.12
N SER A 222 19.74 21.11 7.95
CA SER A 222 21.06 21.30 7.35
C SER A 222 21.13 22.64 6.61
N TYR A 223 21.22 23.74 7.38
CA TYR A 223 21.64 25.07 6.92
C TYR A 223 22.79 25.57 7.77
#